data_AF-Q0DVI9-F1
#
_entry.id   AF-Q0DVI9-F1
#
_cell.length_a   1.000
_cell.length_b   1.000
_cell.length_c   1.000
_cell.angle_alpha   90.00
_cell.angle_beta   90.00
_cell.angle_gamma   90.00
#
_symmetry.space_group_name_H-M   'P 1'
#
loop_
_entity.id
_entity.type
_entity.pdbx_description
1 polymer ?
#
loop_
_entity_poly.entity_id
_entity_poly.type
_entity_poly.pdbx_seq_one_letter_code
_entity_poly.pdbx_strand_id
1 'polypeptide(L)'
;MMTWSFVPRFLKLMIQLSSQTNELYQLASVAFCLLLAWCSDYLGLSLELGSFLAGVMISTTDFAHHTLEQVEPIRNLFAALFLASIGMLIHVKFLWNHVDILLAAVILVIIVKSVVVTVVVKAFGYSIRTAFVVGLSLAQIGEFAFVLLSRASHLHLVGGKMYLLLLGTTALSLVTTPLIFKLIPVVMHLGILMRWFPSESSMQNEDKATMLEAYNRSL
;
A
#
# COMPACT_ATOMS: atom_id res chain seq x y z
N MET A 1 -25.93 1.17 14.38
CA MET A 1 -25.99 -0.23 13.91
C MET A 1 -26.84 -0.40 12.64
N MET A 2 -28.01 0.23 12.52
CA MET A 2 -28.91 0.08 11.35
C MET A 2 -28.36 0.65 10.01
N THR A 3 -27.48 1.65 10.05
CA THR A 3 -26.97 2.30 8.84
C THR A 3 -26.07 1.41 8.00
N TRP A 4 -25.29 0.51 8.62
CA TRP A 4 -24.31 -0.31 7.90
C TRP A 4 -24.97 -1.34 6.96
N SER A 5 -26.18 -1.82 7.28
CA SER A 5 -26.91 -2.76 6.41
C SER A 5 -27.60 -2.08 5.23
N PHE A 6 -27.85 -0.77 5.29
CA PHE A 6 -28.57 -0.06 4.22
C PHE A 6 -27.68 0.17 3.00
N VAL A 7 -26.41 0.52 3.24
CA VAL A 7 -25.47 0.90 2.18
C VAL A 7 -25.19 -0.23 1.17
N PRO A 8 -24.86 -1.49 1.55
CA PRO A 8 -24.66 -2.55 0.56
C PRO A 8 -25.95 -2.89 -0.19
N ARG A 9 -27.12 -2.68 0.43
CA ARG A 9 -28.42 -2.91 -0.22
C ARG A 9 -28.69 -1.85 -1.29
N PHE A 10 -28.36 -0.60 -1.00
CA PHE A 10 -28.42 0.50 -1.97
C PHE A 10 -27.44 0.29 -3.13
N LEU A 11 -26.21 -0.15 -2.85
CA LEU A 11 -25.23 -0.50 -3.87
C LEU A 11 -25.74 -1.65 -4.77
N LYS A 12 -26.28 -2.73 -4.18
CA LYS A 12 -26.88 -3.84 -4.95
C LYS A 12 -28.02 -3.35 -5.85
N LEU A 13 -28.88 -2.46 -5.37
CA LEU A 13 -29.95 -1.86 -6.17
C LEU A 13 -29.40 -1.03 -7.34
N MET A 14 -28.44 -0.14 -7.09
CA MET A 14 -27.83 0.66 -8.16
C MET A 14 -27.16 -0.23 -9.21
N ILE A 15 -26.40 -1.24 -8.77
CA ILE A 15 -25.71 -2.17 -9.66
C ILE A 15 -26.70 -3.01 -10.47
N GLN A 16 -27.76 -3.53 -9.85
CA GLN A 16 -28.79 -4.31 -10.55
C GLN A 16 -29.54 -3.48 -11.59
N LEU A 17 -29.76 -2.19 -11.34
CA LEU A 17 -30.37 -1.29 -12.32
C LEU A 17 -29.41 -0.90 -13.44
N SER A 18 -28.11 -0.78 -13.15
CA SER A 18 -27.07 -0.44 -14.11
C SER A 18 -26.49 -1.63 -14.87
N SER A 19 -26.89 -2.86 -14.57
CA SER A 19 -26.27 -4.08 -15.14
C SER A 19 -26.59 -4.30 -16.63
N GLN A 20 -27.27 -3.37 -17.29
CA GLN A 20 -27.53 -3.48 -18.72
C GLN A 20 -26.26 -3.26 -19.56
N THR A 21 -25.37 -2.35 -19.16
CA THR A 21 -24.12 -2.10 -19.87
C THR A 21 -22.95 -1.88 -18.90
N ASN A 22 -21.75 -2.26 -19.35
CA ASN A 22 -20.52 -2.06 -18.59
C ASN A 22 -20.27 -0.57 -18.27
N GLU A 23 -20.60 0.32 -19.20
CA GLU A 23 -20.45 1.78 -19.03
C GLU A 23 -21.36 2.32 -17.92
N LEU A 24 -22.62 1.88 -17.90
CA LEU A 24 -23.57 2.27 -16.85
C LEU A 24 -23.14 1.73 -15.49
N TYR A 25 -22.64 0.50 -15.44
CA TYR A 25 -22.10 -0.10 -14.22
C TYR A 25 -20.90 0.70 -13.70
N GLN A 26 -19.95 1.01 -14.56
CA GLN A 26 -18.76 1.79 -14.24
C GLN A 26 -19.16 3.17 -13.70
N LEU A 27 -20.09 3.86 -14.37
CA LEU A 27 -20.60 5.15 -13.91
C LEU A 27 -21.31 5.05 -12.55
N ALA A 28 -22.12 4.01 -12.33
CA ALA A 28 -22.78 3.79 -11.04
C ALA A 28 -21.78 3.55 -9.90
N SER A 29 -20.71 2.79 -10.14
CA SER A 29 -19.67 2.53 -9.14
C SER A 29 -18.89 3.80 -8.76
N VAL A 30 -18.56 4.64 -9.75
CA VAL A 30 -17.90 5.93 -9.52
C VAL A 30 -18.85 6.91 -8.83
N ALA A 31 -20.11 6.98 -9.25
CA ALA A 31 -21.13 7.81 -8.62
C ALA A 31 -21.33 7.42 -7.15
N PHE A 32 -21.33 6.12 -6.84
CA PHE A 32 -21.40 5.62 -5.46
C PHE A 32 -20.17 6.06 -4.64
N CYS A 33 -18.96 5.96 -5.21
CA CYS A 33 -17.74 6.44 -4.57
C CYS A 33 -17.80 7.95 -4.28
N LEU A 34 -18.25 8.75 -5.25
CA LEU A 34 -18.41 10.20 -5.09
C LEU A 34 -19.50 10.55 -4.07
N LEU A 35 -20.60 9.81 -4.04
CA LEU A 35 -21.69 10.00 -3.08
C LEU A 35 -21.18 9.74 -1.66
N LEU A 36 -20.42 8.67 -1.42
CA LEU A 36 -19.85 8.39 -0.11
C LEU A 36 -18.75 9.38 0.27
N ALA A 37 -17.93 9.84 -0.68
CA ALA A 37 -16.98 10.92 -0.43
C ALA A 37 -17.70 12.21 0.00
N TRP A 38 -18.75 12.61 -0.72
CA TRP A 38 -19.56 13.78 -0.40
C TRP A 38 -20.30 13.63 0.94
N CYS A 39 -20.84 12.45 1.25
CA CYS A 39 -21.45 12.17 2.54
C CYS A 39 -20.45 12.25 3.69
N SER A 40 -19.22 11.76 3.48
CA SER A 40 -18.11 11.88 4.44
C SER A 40 -17.78 13.35 4.71
N ASP A 41 -17.66 14.18 3.68
CA ASP A 41 -17.41 15.62 3.80
C ASP A 41 -18.55 16.35 4.52
N TYR A 42 -19.81 15.99 4.23
CA TYR A 42 -20.97 16.52 4.94
C TYR A 42 -20.96 16.19 6.44
N LEU A 43 -20.42 15.03 6.83
CA LEU A 43 -20.21 14.64 8.22
C LEU A 43 -18.98 15.30 8.86
N GLY A 44 -18.25 16.16 8.14
CA GLY A 44 -17.02 16.81 8.59
C GLY A 44 -15.79 15.88 8.58
N LEU A 45 -15.89 14.74 7.89
CA LEU A 45 -14.78 13.80 7.70
C LEU A 45 -14.06 14.10 6.38
N SER A 46 -12.83 13.61 6.23
CA SER A 46 -12.05 13.81 5.00
C SER A 46 -12.70 13.11 3.80
N LEU A 47 -12.67 13.73 2.61
CA LEU A 47 -13.13 13.14 1.34
C LEU A 47 -12.45 11.79 1.05
N GLU A 48 -11.16 11.71 1.39
CA GLU A 48 -10.29 10.55 1.23
C GLU A 48 -10.80 9.34 2.03
N LEU A 49 -11.34 9.58 3.23
CA LEU A 49 -11.92 8.54 4.07
C LEU A 49 -13.22 7.99 3.46
N GLY A 50 -14.06 8.86 2.91
CA GLY A 50 -15.32 8.47 2.27
C GLY A 50 -15.11 7.63 1.02
N SER A 51 -14.15 8.01 0.16
CA SER A 51 -13.81 7.23 -1.03
C SER A 51 -13.14 5.89 -0.69
N PHE A 52 -12.28 5.85 0.33
CA PHE A 52 -11.72 4.60 0.84
C PHE A 52 -12.82 3.68 1.40
N LEU A 53 -13.73 4.22 2.20
CA LEU A 53 -14.85 3.47 2.77
C LEU A 53 -15.79 2.94 1.67
N ALA A 54 -16.00 3.70 0.59
CA ALA A 54 -16.73 3.22 -0.58
C ALA A 54 -16.07 1.97 -1.19
N GLY A 55 -14.75 2.00 -1.37
CA GLY A 55 -13.98 0.85 -1.85
C GLY A 55 -14.10 -0.37 -0.93
N VAL A 56 -13.99 -0.17 0.39
CA VAL A 56 -14.18 -1.24 1.38
C VAL A 56 -15.59 -1.81 1.30
N MET A 57 -16.63 -0.97 1.19
CA MET A 57 -18.01 -1.44 1.07
C MET A 57 -18.22 -2.23 -0.23
N ILE A 58 -17.72 -1.75 -1.36
CA ILE A 58 -17.76 -2.49 -2.63
C ILE A 58 -17.06 -3.84 -2.49
N SER A 59 -15.91 -3.89 -1.80
CA SER A 59 -15.12 -5.12 -1.61
C SER A 59 -15.86 -6.21 -0.80
N THR A 60 -16.87 -5.84 -0.01
CA THR A 60 -17.70 -6.78 0.75
C THR A 60 -18.90 -7.33 -0.05
N THR A 61 -19.11 -6.87 -1.28
CA THR A 61 -20.22 -7.34 -2.12
C THR A 61 -19.79 -8.46 -3.05
N ASP A 62 -20.75 -9.29 -3.46
CA ASP A 62 -20.54 -10.41 -4.39
C ASP A 62 -20.02 -9.96 -5.77
N PHE A 63 -20.18 -8.66 -6.10
CA PHE A 63 -19.77 -8.07 -7.36
C PHE A 63 -18.40 -7.37 -7.30
N ALA A 64 -17.66 -7.47 -6.18
CA ALA A 64 -16.39 -6.75 -5.98
C ALA A 64 -15.39 -6.95 -7.13
N HIS A 65 -15.19 -8.19 -7.58
CA HIS A 65 -14.28 -8.48 -8.69
C HIS A 65 -14.70 -7.81 -9.99
N HIS A 66 -15.97 -7.93 -10.36
CA HIS A 66 -16.51 -7.24 -11.53
C HIS A 66 -16.41 -5.72 -11.39
N THR A 67 -16.67 -5.14 -10.21
CA THR A 67 -16.48 -3.71 -10.00
C THR A 67 -15.04 -3.27 -10.19
N LEU A 68 -14.08 -4.05 -9.69
CA LEU A 68 -12.65 -3.75 -9.84
C LEU A 68 -12.25 -3.76 -11.32
N GLU A 69 -12.70 -4.73 -12.11
CA GLU A 69 -12.44 -4.80 -13.56
C GLU A 69 -13.00 -3.57 -14.29
N GLN A 70 -14.22 -3.14 -13.95
CA GLN A 70 -14.83 -1.97 -14.59
C GLN A 70 -14.19 -0.63 -14.16
N VAL A 71 -13.71 -0.52 -12.92
CA VAL A 71 -13.10 0.71 -12.40
C VAL A 71 -11.61 0.80 -12.72
N GLU A 72 -10.94 -0.31 -13.03
CA GLU A 72 -9.50 -0.36 -13.33
C GLU A 72 -9.05 0.64 -14.42
N PRO A 73 -9.72 0.77 -15.58
CA PRO A 73 -9.35 1.78 -16.58
C PRO A 73 -9.38 3.21 -16.04
N ILE A 74 -10.40 3.54 -15.24
CA ILE A 74 -10.54 4.85 -14.59
C ILE A 74 -9.46 5.06 -13.55
N ARG A 75 -9.21 4.04 -12.70
CA ARG A 75 -8.13 4.07 -11.71
C ARG A 75 -6.79 4.35 -12.38
N ASN A 76 -6.49 3.66 -13.47
CA ASN A 76 -5.23 3.81 -14.20
C ASN A 76 -5.10 5.22 -14.82
N LEU A 77 -6.19 5.76 -15.37
CA LEU A 77 -6.22 7.14 -15.88
C LEU A 77 -5.96 8.16 -14.76
N PHE A 78 -6.67 8.07 -13.64
CA PHE A 78 -6.48 9.00 -12.51
C PHE A 78 -5.12 8.85 -11.85
N ALA A 79 -4.57 7.63 -11.76
CA ALA A 79 -3.21 7.40 -11.28
C ALA A 79 -2.18 8.08 -12.20
N ALA A 80 -2.34 7.97 -13.52
CA ALA A 80 -1.49 8.67 -14.48
C ALA A 80 -1.60 10.19 -14.35
N LEU A 81 -2.81 10.74 -14.23
CA LEU A 81 -3.04 12.17 -14.02
C LEU A 81 -2.45 12.67 -12.70
N PHE A 82 -2.59 11.89 -11.63
CA PHE A 82 -2.03 12.17 -10.31
C PHE A 82 -0.50 12.21 -10.36
N LEU A 83 0.15 11.20 -10.95
CA LEU A 83 1.60 11.16 -11.10
C LEU A 83 2.11 12.27 -12.01
N ALA A 84 1.42 12.58 -13.10
CA ALA A 84 1.75 13.72 -13.97
C ALA A 84 1.66 15.05 -13.20
N SER A 85 0.61 15.23 -12.40
CA SER A 85 0.42 16.43 -11.58
C SER A 85 1.52 16.59 -10.54
N ILE A 86 1.90 15.50 -9.86
CA ILE A 86 3.03 15.49 -8.92
C ILE A 86 4.33 15.81 -9.65
N GLY A 87 4.55 15.22 -10.83
CA GLY A 87 5.72 15.51 -11.67
C GLY A 87 5.87 17.00 -11.98
N MET A 88 4.76 17.70 -12.24
CA MET A 88 4.76 19.15 -12.46
C MET A 88 5.05 19.97 -11.20
N LEU A 89 4.69 19.45 -10.02
CA LEU A 89 4.99 20.09 -8.73
C LEU A 89 6.45 19.90 -8.28
N ILE A 90 7.15 18.90 -8.84
CA ILE A 90 8.55 18.63 -8.50
C ILE A 90 9.47 19.69 -9.12
N HIS A 91 10.06 20.51 -8.26
CA HIS A 91 11.12 21.44 -8.67
C HIS A 91 12.47 20.72 -8.77
N VAL A 92 12.77 20.16 -9.94
CA VAL A 92 14.02 19.39 -10.21
C VAL A 92 15.28 20.17 -9.82
N LYS A 93 15.35 21.47 -10.13
CA LYS A 93 16.49 22.32 -9.76
C LYS A 93 16.68 22.44 -8.24
N PHE A 94 15.58 22.52 -7.49
CA PHE A 94 15.64 22.57 -6.03
C PHE A 94 16.10 21.22 -5.45
N LEU A 95 15.59 20.11 -5.98
CA LEU A 95 16.04 18.76 -5.59
C LEU A 95 17.50 18.51 -5.93
N TRP A 96 17.99 19.01 -7.06
CA TRP A 96 19.40 18.89 -7.44
C TRP A 96 20.32 19.66 -6.48
N ASN A 97 19.90 20.85 -6.05
CA ASN A 97 20.64 21.66 -5.09
C ASN A 97 20.64 21.06 -3.67
N HIS A 98 19.67 20.22 -3.33
CA HIS A 98 19.50 19.58 -2.03
C HIS A 98 19.50 18.05 -2.13
N VAL A 99 20.27 17.52 -3.08
CA VAL A 99 20.32 16.08 -3.38
C VAL A 99 20.86 15.27 -2.20
N ASP A 100 21.76 15.87 -1.42
CA ASP A 100 22.31 15.35 -0.18
C ASP A 100 21.22 15.08 0.86
N ILE A 101 20.38 16.09 1.14
CA ILE A 101 19.27 15.99 2.10
C ILE A 101 18.20 15.04 1.56
N LEU A 102 17.89 15.12 0.27
CA LEU A 102 16.92 14.26 -0.39
C LEU A 102 17.30 12.78 -0.27
N LEU A 103 18.55 12.45 -0.63
CA LEU A 103 19.03 11.06 -0.60
C LEU A 103 19.11 10.56 0.84
N ALA A 104 19.60 11.39 1.77
CA ALA A 104 19.61 11.06 3.19
C ALA A 104 18.19 10.78 3.71
N ALA A 105 17.20 11.59 3.35
CA ALA A 105 15.80 11.40 3.74
C ALA A 105 15.21 10.10 3.17
N VAL A 106 15.45 9.81 1.89
CA VAL A 106 14.96 8.56 1.26
C VAL A 106 15.58 7.33 1.93
N ILE A 107 16.90 7.32 2.12
CA ILE A 107 17.62 6.22 2.77
C ILE A 107 17.13 6.05 4.21
N LEU A 108 17.00 7.16 4.96
CA LEU A 108 16.53 7.15 6.34
C LEU A 108 15.13 6.54 6.43
N VAL A 109 14.18 6.99 5.61
CA VAL A 109 12.81 6.49 5.64
C VAL A 109 12.77 5.01 5.29
N ILE A 110 13.47 4.58 4.24
CA ILE A 110 13.53 3.18 3.83
C ILE A 110 14.11 2.31 4.94
N ILE A 111 15.27 2.69 5.51
CA ILE A 111 15.94 1.90 6.55
C ILE A 111 15.08 1.84 7.81
N VAL A 112 14.64 2.99 8.33
CA VAL A 112 13.86 3.07 9.56
C VAL A 112 12.56 2.27 9.41
N LYS A 113 11.82 2.47 8.32
CA LYS A 113 10.55 1.76 8.09
C LYS A 113 10.78 0.26 7.93
N SER A 114 11.81 -0.15 7.19
CA SER A 114 12.16 -1.57 7.04
C SER A 114 12.50 -2.22 8.37
N VAL A 115 13.31 -1.55 9.20
CA VAL A 115 13.71 -2.05 10.52
C VAL A 115 12.50 -2.15 11.44
N VAL A 116 11.68 -1.11 11.53
CA VAL A 116 10.47 -1.10 12.37
C VAL A 116 9.54 -2.24 11.96
N VAL A 117 9.23 -2.38 10.67
CA VAL A 117 8.35 -3.46 10.19
C VAL A 117 8.97 -4.84 10.44
N THR A 118 10.27 -5.01 10.21
CA THR A 118 10.97 -6.28 10.49
C THR A 118 10.88 -6.65 11.97
N VAL A 119 11.11 -5.69 12.87
CA VAL A 119 11.01 -5.90 14.32
C VAL A 119 9.58 -6.26 14.73
N VAL A 120 8.57 -5.56 14.20
CA VAL A 120 7.16 -5.84 14.48
C VAL A 120 6.80 -7.25 14.01
N VAL A 121 7.11 -7.60 12.76
CA VAL A 121 6.80 -8.93 12.21
C VAL A 121 7.55 -10.03 12.98
N LYS A 122 8.79 -9.77 13.41
CA LYS A 122 9.55 -10.72 14.24
C LYS A 122 8.92 -10.90 15.62
N ALA A 123 8.39 -9.84 16.22
CA ALA A 123 7.69 -9.89 17.51
C ALA A 123 6.40 -10.72 17.45
N PHE A 124 5.75 -10.80 16.29
CA PHE A 124 4.62 -11.70 16.04
C PHE A 124 5.03 -13.18 15.83
N GLY A 125 6.31 -13.53 15.97
CA GLY A 125 6.79 -14.92 15.92
C GLY A 125 7.18 -15.43 14.53
N TYR A 126 7.17 -14.58 13.51
CA TYR A 126 7.56 -15.00 12.16
C TYR A 126 9.08 -15.24 12.04
N SER A 127 9.47 -16.03 11.03
CA SER A 127 10.88 -16.25 10.72
C SER A 127 11.56 -14.93 10.38
N ILE A 128 12.86 -14.80 10.68
CA ILE A 128 13.62 -13.57 10.38
C ILE A 128 13.65 -13.30 8.87
N ARG A 129 13.53 -14.35 8.05
CA ARG A 129 13.46 -14.26 6.58
C ARG A 129 12.18 -13.59 6.13
N THR A 130 11.03 -14.06 6.63
CA THR A 130 9.74 -13.45 6.34
C THR A 130 9.69 -12.02 6.86
N ALA A 131 10.17 -11.78 8.09
CA ALA A 131 10.20 -10.45 8.68
C ALA A 131 10.99 -9.44 7.82
N PHE A 132 12.18 -9.82 7.36
CA PHE A 132 13.01 -8.95 6.53
C PHE A 132 12.41 -8.70 5.15
N VAL A 133 11.84 -9.73 4.51
CA VAL A 133 11.16 -9.59 3.21
C VAL A 133 9.96 -8.65 3.32
N VAL A 134 9.12 -8.82 4.35
CA VAL A 134 7.97 -7.94 4.60
C VAL A 134 8.45 -6.51 4.92
N GLY A 135 9.51 -6.37 5.72
CA GLY A 135 10.14 -5.09 6.03
C GLY A 135 10.58 -4.32 4.78
N LEU A 136 11.33 -4.97 3.89
CA LEU A 136 11.75 -4.37 2.63
C LEU A 136 10.58 -4.13 1.66
N SER A 137 9.59 -5.02 1.63
CA SER A 137 8.41 -4.87 0.75
C SER A 137 7.54 -3.67 1.14
N LEU A 138 7.53 -3.30 2.42
CA LEU A 138 6.77 -2.16 2.94
C LEU A 138 7.61 -0.90 3.13
N ALA A 139 8.89 -0.90 2.75
CA ALA A 139 9.81 0.21 2.95
C ALA A 139 9.43 1.48 2.16
N GLN A 140 8.71 1.31 1.05
CA GLN A 140 8.27 2.39 0.17
C GLN A 140 7.33 3.37 0.88
N ILE A 141 7.45 4.65 0.54
CA ILE A 141 6.45 5.67 0.90
C ILE A 141 5.29 5.55 -0.08
N GLY A 142 4.07 5.29 0.41
CA GLY A 142 2.89 5.14 -0.45
C GLY A 142 2.43 6.47 -1.05
N GLU A 143 1.69 6.39 -2.16
CA GLU A 143 1.15 7.55 -2.90
C GLU A 143 0.26 8.47 -2.04
N PHE A 144 -0.40 7.91 -1.02
CA PHE A 144 -1.21 8.67 -0.07
C PHE A 144 -0.41 9.74 0.69
N ALA A 145 0.92 9.58 0.81
CA ALA A 145 1.77 10.60 1.43
C ALA A 145 1.72 11.93 0.66
N PHE A 146 1.54 11.92 -0.66
CA PHE A 146 1.36 13.16 -1.44
C PHE A 146 0.06 13.86 -1.09
N VAL A 147 -1.02 13.10 -0.88
CA VAL A 147 -2.32 13.66 -0.51
C VAL A 147 -2.22 14.32 0.87
N LEU A 148 -1.64 13.62 1.85
CA LEU A 148 -1.39 14.17 3.19
C LEU A 148 -0.49 15.40 3.14
N LEU A 149 0.58 15.36 2.36
CA LEU A 149 1.51 16.47 2.23
C LEU A 149 0.88 17.71 1.57
N SER A 150 0.06 17.50 0.54
CA SER A 150 -0.71 18.57 -0.12
C SER A 150 -1.69 19.23 0.86
N ARG A 151 -2.43 18.43 1.64
CA ARG A 151 -3.32 18.93 2.70
C ARG A 151 -2.54 19.68 3.78
N ALA A 152 -1.41 19.13 4.24
CA ALA A 152 -0.58 19.77 5.26
C ALA A 152 0.02 21.10 4.77
N SER A 153 0.42 21.17 3.50
CA SER A 153 0.85 22.42 2.85
C SER A 153 -0.26 23.45 2.76
N HIS A 154 -1.47 23.03 2.39
CA HIS A 154 -2.64 23.91 2.31
C HIS A 154 -3.02 24.51 3.68
N LEU A 155 -2.81 23.76 4.76
CA LEU A 155 -2.98 24.23 6.14
C LEU A 155 -1.75 24.98 6.68
N HIS A 156 -0.75 25.28 5.84
CA HIS A 156 0.52 25.92 6.21
C HIS A 156 1.30 25.23 7.34
N LEU A 157 1.07 23.92 7.56
CA LEU A 157 1.80 23.13 8.55
C LEU A 157 3.22 22.79 8.09
N VAL A 158 3.45 22.83 6.78
CA VAL A 158 4.74 22.50 6.16
C VAL A 158 5.24 23.71 5.37
N GLY A 159 6.42 24.21 5.73
CA GLY A 159 7.06 25.31 5.00
C GLY A 159 7.44 24.90 3.57
N GLY A 160 7.48 25.86 2.64
CA GLY A 160 7.68 25.58 1.20
C GLY A 160 8.91 24.72 0.87
N LYS A 161 10.05 24.96 1.54
CA LYS A 161 11.26 24.12 1.36
C LYS A 161 11.04 22.68 1.81
N MET A 162 10.38 22.50 2.96
CA MET A 162 10.07 21.17 3.51
C MET A 162 9.06 20.44 2.64
N TYR A 163 8.07 21.16 2.10
CA TYR A 163 7.10 20.62 1.17
C TYR A 163 7.80 20.04 -0.07
N LEU A 164 8.69 20.82 -0.69
CA LEU A 164 9.46 20.36 -1.86
C LEU A 164 10.36 19.16 -1.54
N LEU A 165 11.03 19.16 -0.38
CA LEU A 165 11.87 18.04 0.05
C LEU A 165 11.04 16.78 0.30
N LEU A 166 9.93 16.86 1.02
CA LEU A 166 9.07 15.71 1.31
C LEU A 166 8.40 15.16 0.05
N LEU A 167 7.99 16.05 -0.87
CA LEU A 167 7.39 15.67 -2.14
C LEU A 167 8.44 14.96 -3.01
N GLY A 168 9.65 15.50 -3.10
CA GLY A 168 10.77 14.85 -3.78
C GLY A 168 11.16 13.52 -3.14
N THR A 169 11.20 13.43 -1.81
CA THR A 169 11.53 12.21 -1.05
C THR A 169 10.51 11.11 -1.34
N THR A 170 9.22 11.45 -1.32
CA THR A 170 8.13 10.53 -1.63
C THR A 170 8.24 10.03 -3.08
N ALA A 171 8.41 10.94 -4.04
CA ALA A 171 8.55 10.59 -5.45
C ALA A 171 9.78 9.70 -5.72
N LEU A 172 10.94 10.07 -5.16
CA LEU A 172 12.16 9.31 -5.32
C LEU A 172 12.06 7.93 -4.63
N SER A 173 11.39 7.85 -3.48
CA SER A 173 11.08 6.57 -2.84
C SER A 173 10.24 5.67 -3.75
N LEU A 174 9.18 6.19 -4.39
CA LEU A 174 8.36 5.43 -5.33
C LEU A 174 9.19 4.90 -6.52
N VAL A 175 10.02 5.77 -7.13
CA VAL A 175 10.88 5.40 -8.26
C VAL A 175 11.95 4.38 -7.87
N THR A 176 12.51 4.49 -6.67
CA THR A 176 13.55 3.58 -6.18
C THR A 176 12.99 2.22 -5.76
N THR A 177 11.70 2.14 -5.43
CA THR A 177 11.08 0.92 -4.91
C THR A 177 11.20 -0.30 -5.82
N PRO A 178 10.86 -0.28 -7.12
CA PRO A 178 11.04 -1.44 -7.98
C PRO A 178 12.51 -1.92 -8.03
N LEU A 179 13.49 -1.02 -7.86
CA LEU A 179 14.90 -1.39 -7.74
C LEU A 179 15.17 -2.14 -6.43
N ILE A 180 14.61 -1.67 -5.31
CA ILE A 180 14.71 -2.34 -4.01
C ILE A 180 14.12 -3.74 -4.08
N PHE A 181 12.92 -3.91 -4.68
CA PHE A 181 12.30 -5.22 -4.85
C PHE A 181 13.18 -6.20 -5.64
N LYS A 182 13.87 -5.72 -6.69
CA LYS A 182 14.82 -6.52 -7.46
C LYS A 182 16.06 -6.92 -6.65
N LEU A 183 16.44 -6.11 -5.67
CA LEU A 183 17.58 -6.37 -4.77
C LEU A 183 17.24 -7.31 -3.61
N ILE A 184 15.96 -7.43 -3.20
CA ILE A 184 15.51 -8.35 -2.13
C ILE A 184 16.13 -9.76 -2.27
N PRO A 185 15.99 -10.48 -3.42
CA PRO A 185 16.54 -11.83 -3.53
C PRO A 185 18.07 -11.87 -3.40
N VAL A 186 18.78 -10.83 -3.88
CA VAL A 186 20.24 -10.72 -3.78
C VAL A 186 20.67 -10.54 -2.32
N VAL A 187 20.00 -9.63 -1.60
CA VAL A 187 20.27 -9.38 -0.17
C VAL A 187 19.94 -10.62 0.67
N MET A 188 18.87 -11.33 0.34
CA MET A 188 18.54 -12.60 1.00
C MET A 188 19.62 -13.67 0.78
N HIS A 189 20.10 -13.82 -0.46
CA HIS A 189 21.17 -14.77 -0.77
C HIS A 189 22.47 -14.43 -0.01
N LEU A 190 22.80 -13.14 0.06
CA LEU A 190 23.96 -12.66 0.80
C LEU A 190 23.82 -12.87 2.31
N GLY A 191 22.62 -12.64 2.86
CA GLY A 191 22.36 -12.83 4.29
C GLY A 191 22.44 -14.28 4.71
N ILE A 192 21.97 -15.22 3.87
CA ILE A 192 22.14 -16.67 4.10
C ILE A 192 23.63 -17.02 4.14
N LEU A 193 24.42 -16.44 3.22
CA LEU A 193 25.86 -16.65 3.13
C LEU A 193 26.61 -16.06 4.35
N MET A 194 26.15 -14.93 4.87
CA MET A 194 26.67 -14.32 6.11
C MET A 194 26.24 -15.02 7.40
N ARG A 195 25.64 -16.24 7.34
CA ARG A 195 25.25 -17.03 8.54
C ARG A 195 24.29 -16.33 9.51
N TRP A 196 23.72 -15.18 9.14
CA TRP A 196 22.72 -14.47 9.95
C TRP A 196 21.35 -15.17 9.96
N PHE A 197 21.14 -16.11 9.04
CA PHE A 197 19.94 -16.94 9.01
C PHE A 197 20.22 -18.29 9.67
N PRO A 198 19.60 -18.62 10.81
CA PRO A 198 19.59 -19.99 11.30
C PRO A 198 18.89 -20.84 10.24
N SER A 199 19.61 -21.85 9.74
CA SER A 199 19.07 -22.88 8.87
C SER A 199 17.94 -23.60 9.62
N GLU A 200 16.73 -23.54 9.07
CA GLU A 200 15.53 -24.26 9.53
C GLU A 200 15.66 -25.79 9.41
N SER A 201 16.84 -26.28 9.02
CA SER A 201 17.16 -27.71 8.94
C SER A 201 16.98 -28.45 10.26
N SER A 202 16.90 -27.76 11.41
CA SER A 202 16.59 -28.43 12.68
C SER A 202 15.12 -28.87 12.77
N MET A 203 14.15 -28.05 12.37
CA MET A 203 12.72 -28.43 12.49
C MET A 203 12.35 -29.56 11.53
N GLN A 204 12.90 -29.56 10.31
CA GLN A 204 12.57 -30.60 9.33
C GLN A 204 13.22 -31.96 9.64
N ASN A 205 14.36 -31.99 10.35
CA ASN A 205 14.94 -33.25 10.83
C ASN A 205 14.21 -33.78 12.06
N GLU A 206 13.72 -32.91 12.95
CA GLU A 206 12.93 -33.32 14.11
C GLU A 206 11.57 -33.87 13.68
N ASP A 207 10.87 -33.21 12.75
CA ASP A 207 9.62 -33.73 12.17
C ASP A 207 9.84 -35.05 11.43
N LYS A 208 10.92 -35.18 10.63
CA LYS A 208 11.23 -36.45 9.96
C LYS A 208 11.59 -37.56 10.94
N ALA A 209 12.35 -37.27 12.00
CA ALA A 209 12.69 -38.24 13.03
C ALA A 209 11.43 -38.68 13.78
N THR A 210 10.56 -37.75 14.14
CA THR A 210 9.30 -38.03 14.85
C THR A 210 8.33 -38.82 13.96
N MET A 211 8.25 -38.50 12.67
CA MET A 211 7.45 -39.24 11.70
C MET A 211 8.02 -40.64 11.41
N LEU A 212 9.34 -40.79 11.33
CA LEU A 212 10.00 -42.09 11.24
C LEU A 212 9.78 -42.93 12.50
N GLU A 213 9.87 -42.33 13.68
CA GLU A 213 9.56 -43.00 14.95
C GLU A 213 8.09 -43.39 15.05
N ALA A 214 7.17 -42.53 14.59
CA ALA A 214 5.74 -42.84 14.54
C ALA A 214 5.45 -43.98 13.55
N TYR A 215 6.08 -43.96 12.37
CA TYR A 215 5.96 -45.02 11.37
C TYR A 215 6.53 -46.34 11.88
N ASN A 216 7.66 -46.31 12.60
CA ASN A 216 8.30 -47.51 13.14
C ASN A 216 7.54 -48.10 14.34
N ARG A 217 6.65 -47.34 15.00
CA ARG A 217 5.73 -47.86 16.02
C ARG A 217 4.44 -48.47 15.47
N SER A 218 4.09 -48.20 14.21
CA SER A 218 2.87 -48.75 13.60
C SER A 218 3.07 -50.06 12.82
N LEU A 219 4.31 -50.57 12.77
CA LEU A 219 4.65 -51.92 12.30
C LEU A 219 4.84 -52.86 13.49
#